data_AF-A0A3M7KZY2-F1
#
_entry.id   AF-A0A3M7KZY2-F1
#
_cell.length_a   1.000
_cell.length_b   1.000
_cell.length_c   1.000
_cell.angle_alpha   90.00
_cell.angle_beta   90.00
_cell.angle_gamma   90.00
#
_symmetry.space_group_name_H-M   'P 1'
#
loop_
_entity.id
_entity.type
_entity.pdbx_description
1 polymer ?
#
loop_
_entity_poly.entity_id
_entity_poly.type
_entity_poly.pdbx_seq_one_letter_code
_entity_poly.pdbx_strand_id
1 'polypeptide(L)'
;LLNRVKWAQSQGFLNPSDTYAFKTAPVFVDSLMECLGSLLGGARILAIPRALLKDPAKCIEALRLGEASIVAALPRVWRSWAAAAAPGGTLPPARVGVSSGEPLTGPALRAMRALLPAPARLLNLYGCTETAADATWADLSGWSGHSAAPIPVGRPLPGVVVAVCREESVHFAGAAQTSTMGGTQKDPVVTHDQGASALCELGSPGRVLVAGLCLAEGTTGDGCLALRWFEGLTRAREGPVSLAGHSDDMPDRMPFFDTGDWGCMDDARCLTLLGRADRCVKVSGTRVDLAELEMVLGEIEGVKEAVAWLASSLLALVFCNEPSGVVGDVDAGGPVRARPVTDIHHRVWIGTHARSMLILTISDGDPVAQFRQESIPLLGPVSAAVTFVPALQLAVAACLDGSVVGISCRARRGQPETVAWTLGSSELGMRRAPLFAPVAVCPGRTGLSVVAVSAVGGCARIDLNASLKDCDGCSPIALPCAPAPSGVYAPLGALGDGGLAMGCEDGRLCILQAYSGAGWQEQPLQISLPGLGSRITGLVHVTAPGTSLAQPLLVATTASGHVALLAPSEGAVPAWQIREAICLPAPIFSAPTFDVETGSLFLGCRDDHVYCLRIGH
;
A
#
# COMPACT_ATOMS: atom_id res chain seq x y z
N LEU A 1 -26.88 2.69 -18.69
CA LEU A 1 -26.17 2.47 -19.98
C LEU A 1 -26.76 3.26 -21.17
N LEU A 2 -28.03 3.05 -21.58
CA LEU A 2 -28.59 3.72 -22.77
C LEU A 2 -28.52 5.26 -22.70
N ASN A 3 -28.79 5.84 -21.53
CA ASN A 3 -28.64 7.29 -21.29
C ASN A 3 -27.21 7.79 -21.61
N ARG A 4 -26.20 7.04 -21.13
CA ARG A 4 -24.77 7.33 -21.34
C ARG A 4 -24.35 7.20 -22.81
N VAL A 5 -24.93 6.26 -23.56
CA VAL A 5 -24.71 6.11 -25.01
C VAL A 5 -25.33 7.28 -25.78
N LYS A 6 -26.60 7.61 -25.49
CA LYS A 6 -27.29 8.75 -26.12
C LYS A 6 -26.57 10.07 -25.86
N TRP A 7 -26.11 10.29 -24.63
CA TRP A 7 -25.28 11.44 -24.29
C TRP A 7 -23.99 11.46 -25.13
N ALA A 8 -23.24 10.36 -25.18
CA ALA A 8 -22.00 10.29 -25.96
C ALA A 8 -22.22 10.60 -27.45
N GLN A 9 -23.29 10.09 -28.04
CA GLN A 9 -23.69 10.40 -29.43
C GLN A 9 -24.05 11.88 -29.60
N SER A 10 -24.84 12.46 -28.69
CA SER A 10 -25.23 13.88 -28.74
C SER A 10 -24.05 14.84 -28.67
N GLN A 11 -22.99 14.46 -27.96
CA GLN A 11 -21.74 15.23 -27.85
C GLN A 11 -20.73 14.89 -28.95
N GLY A 12 -21.05 13.94 -29.84
CA GLY A 12 -20.14 13.44 -30.86
C GLY A 12 -18.96 12.63 -30.32
N PHE A 13 -19.00 12.17 -29.07
CA PHE A 13 -17.96 11.33 -28.47
C PHE A 13 -18.04 9.85 -28.90
N LEU A 14 -19.18 9.43 -29.45
CA LEU A 14 -19.40 8.09 -29.99
C LEU A 14 -20.25 8.17 -31.25
N ASN A 15 -19.77 7.58 -32.34
CA ASN A 15 -20.42 7.54 -33.66
C ASN A 15 -20.37 6.10 -34.21
N PRO A 16 -21.26 5.72 -35.14
CA PRO A 16 -21.23 4.38 -35.74
C PRO A 16 -19.94 4.01 -36.50
N SER A 17 -19.19 5.01 -36.97
CA SER A 17 -17.90 4.80 -37.63
C SER A 17 -16.74 4.55 -36.66
N ASP A 18 -16.98 4.63 -35.35
CA ASP A 18 -15.93 4.46 -34.36
C ASP A 18 -15.54 3.00 -34.14
N THR A 19 -14.30 2.81 -33.70
CA THR A 19 -13.80 1.55 -33.15
C THR A 19 -13.46 1.78 -31.69
N TYR A 20 -14.25 1.22 -30.77
CA TYR A 20 -14.02 1.36 -29.33
C TYR A 20 -13.14 0.21 -28.82
N ALA A 21 -12.06 0.53 -28.12
CA ALA A 21 -11.17 -0.45 -27.53
C ALA A 21 -11.82 -1.14 -26.32
N PHE A 22 -12.06 -2.45 -26.44
CA PHE A 22 -12.52 -3.30 -25.34
C PHE A 22 -11.34 -4.04 -24.71
N LYS A 23 -10.95 -3.55 -23.54
CA LYS A 23 -9.73 -3.90 -22.78
C LYS A 23 -10.01 -4.11 -21.31
N THR A 24 -11.03 -3.44 -20.78
CA THR A 24 -11.38 -3.51 -19.36
C THR A 24 -12.00 -4.87 -19.06
N ALA A 25 -11.58 -5.48 -17.94
CA ALA A 25 -12.09 -6.79 -17.56
C ALA A 25 -13.61 -6.73 -17.32
N PRO A 26 -14.40 -7.77 -17.72
CA PRO A 26 -15.86 -7.77 -17.60
C PRO A 26 -16.43 -7.57 -16.18
N VAL A 27 -15.59 -7.72 -15.15
CA VAL A 27 -15.95 -7.48 -13.75
C VAL A 27 -16.03 -6.00 -13.38
N PHE A 28 -15.50 -5.10 -14.21
CA PHE A 28 -15.56 -3.65 -14.00
C PHE A 28 -16.62 -3.03 -14.89
N VAL A 29 -17.37 -2.06 -14.35
CA VAL A 29 -18.52 -1.44 -15.03
C VAL A 29 -18.16 -0.73 -16.34
N ASP A 30 -16.95 -0.20 -16.47
CA ASP A 30 -16.45 0.41 -17.72
C ASP A 30 -16.47 -0.56 -18.91
N SER A 31 -16.35 -1.87 -18.65
CA SER A 31 -16.45 -2.91 -19.68
C SER A 31 -17.81 -2.91 -20.39
N LEU A 32 -18.88 -2.51 -19.69
CA LEU A 32 -20.22 -2.41 -20.28
C LEU A 32 -20.27 -1.32 -21.34
N MET A 33 -19.59 -0.19 -21.11
CA MET A 33 -19.53 0.89 -22.09
C MET A 33 -18.60 0.52 -23.25
N GLU A 34 -17.45 -0.11 -22.98
CA GLU A 34 -16.50 -0.59 -24.01
C GLU A 34 -17.08 -1.69 -24.91
N CYS A 35 -17.95 -2.55 -24.38
CA CYS A 35 -18.57 -3.65 -25.12
C CYS A 35 -20.00 -3.28 -25.58
N LEU A 36 -20.99 -3.34 -24.68
CA LEU A 36 -22.40 -3.14 -25.02
C LEU A 36 -22.68 -1.70 -25.48
N GLY A 37 -22.03 -0.71 -24.87
CA GLY A 37 -22.14 0.69 -25.28
C GLY A 37 -21.70 0.94 -26.72
N SER A 38 -20.65 0.25 -27.18
CA SER A 38 -20.20 0.26 -28.58
C SER A 38 -21.29 -0.25 -29.51
N LEU A 39 -21.85 -1.42 -29.22
CA LEU A 39 -22.88 -2.05 -30.06
C LEU A 39 -24.16 -1.21 -30.12
N LEU A 40 -24.60 -0.69 -28.98
CA LEU A 40 -25.75 0.21 -28.90
C LEU A 40 -25.51 1.52 -29.65
N GLY A 41 -24.26 1.98 -29.70
CA GLY A 41 -23.84 3.16 -30.46
C GLY A 41 -23.66 2.93 -31.95
N GLY A 42 -23.74 1.67 -32.42
CA GLY A 42 -23.45 1.26 -33.79
C GLY A 42 -21.96 1.18 -34.14
N ALA A 43 -21.08 1.30 -33.14
CA ALA A 43 -19.63 1.29 -33.31
C ALA A 43 -19.06 -0.14 -33.34
N ARG A 44 -17.86 -0.28 -33.92
CA ARG A 44 -17.08 -1.53 -33.90
C ARG A 44 -16.42 -1.73 -32.53
N ILE A 45 -16.40 -2.96 -32.04
CA ILE A 45 -15.59 -3.35 -30.87
C ILE A 45 -14.21 -3.84 -31.35
N LEU A 46 -13.15 -3.31 -30.76
CA LEU A 46 -11.81 -3.88 -30.82
C LEU A 46 -11.50 -4.62 -29.52
N ALA A 47 -11.68 -5.94 -29.50
CA ALA A 47 -11.35 -6.76 -28.34
C ALA A 47 -9.82 -6.97 -28.23
N ILE A 48 -9.22 -6.52 -27.13
CA ILE A 48 -7.77 -6.63 -26.89
C ILE A 48 -7.49 -7.80 -25.94
N PRO A 49 -6.72 -8.81 -26.36
CA PRO A 49 -6.37 -9.94 -25.50
C PRO A 49 -5.65 -9.49 -24.22
N ARG A 50 -6.03 -10.06 -23.08
CA ARG A 50 -5.46 -9.73 -21.76
C ARG A 50 -3.93 -9.91 -21.69
N ALA A 51 -3.37 -10.85 -22.46
CA ALA A 51 -1.93 -11.06 -22.56
C ALA A 51 -1.17 -9.82 -23.09
N LEU A 52 -1.80 -9.03 -23.96
CA LEU A 52 -1.21 -7.82 -24.52
C LEU A 52 -1.31 -6.63 -23.57
N LEU A 53 -2.30 -6.61 -22.66
CA LEU A 53 -2.51 -5.52 -21.71
C LEU A 53 -1.40 -5.41 -20.64
N LYS A 54 -0.68 -6.51 -20.38
CA LYS A 54 0.43 -6.55 -19.41
C LYS A 54 1.68 -5.83 -19.89
N ASP A 55 1.82 -5.68 -21.20
CA ASP A 55 2.98 -5.03 -21.85
C ASP A 55 2.49 -3.74 -22.51
N PRO A 56 2.81 -2.56 -21.93
CA PRO A 56 2.39 -1.27 -22.45
C PRO A 56 2.68 -1.07 -23.95
N ALA A 57 3.83 -1.53 -24.44
CA ALA A 57 4.22 -1.36 -25.83
C ALA A 57 3.36 -2.23 -26.77
N LYS A 58 3.14 -3.50 -26.40
CA LYS A 58 2.26 -4.40 -27.17
C LYS A 58 0.81 -3.95 -27.15
N CYS A 59 0.34 -3.39 -26.03
CA CYS A 59 -1.00 -2.83 -25.94
C CYS A 59 -1.18 -1.64 -26.89
N ILE A 60 -0.20 -0.72 -26.92
CA ILE A 60 -0.20 0.42 -27.85
C ILE A 60 -0.21 -0.06 -29.31
N GLU A 61 0.58 -1.08 -29.63
CA GLU A 61 0.62 -1.67 -30.97
C GLU A 61 -0.70 -2.34 -31.35
N ALA A 62 -1.34 -3.07 -30.43
CA ALA A 62 -2.66 -3.66 -30.65
C ALA A 62 -3.74 -2.59 -30.89
N LEU A 63 -3.73 -1.51 -30.11
CA LEU A 63 -4.62 -0.36 -30.33
C LEU A 63 -4.40 0.21 -31.73
N ARG A 64 -3.14 0.39 -32.15
CA ARG A 64 -2.76 0.92 -33.47
C ARG A 64 -3.24 0.04 -34.61
N LEU A 65 -2.92 -1.25 -34.59
CA LEU A 65 -3.32 -2.21 -35.63
C LEU A 65 -4.84 -2.38 -35.72
N GLY A 66 -5.53 -2.20 -34.60
CA GLY A 66 -6.99 -2.25 -34.53
C GLY A 66 -7.70 -0.94 -34.89
N GLU A 67 -6.96 0.14 -35.17
CA GLU A 67 -7.49 1.48 -35.48
C GLU A 67 -8.46 2.02 -34.41
N ALA A 68 -8.13 1.84 -33.13
CA ALA A 68 -8.96 2.33 -32.03
C ALA A 68 -9.19 3.86 -32.12
N SER A 69 -10.44 4.28 -32.21
CA SER A 69 -10.84 5.70 -32.29
C SER A 69 -11.29 6.26 -30.94
N ILE A 70 -11.67 5.39 -30.00
CA ILE A 70 -12.02 5.75 -28.63
C ILE A 70 -11.24 4.82 -27.68
N VAL A 71 -10.61 5.38 -26.65
CA VAL A 71 -9.83 4.62 -25.66
C VAL A 71 -10.10 5.16 -24.26
N ALA A 72 -10.59 4.28 -23.37
CA ALA A 72 -10.71 4.56 -21.94
C ALA A 72 -9.54 3.92 -21.18
N ALA A 73 -8.94 4.62 -20.23
CA ALA A 73 -7.92 4.05 -19.36
C ALA A 73 -7.79 4.81 -18.04
N LEU A 74 -7.24 4.13 -17.02
CA LEU A 74 -6.98 4.73 -15.72
C LEU A 74 -5.81 5.74 -15.83
N PRO A 75 -5.74 6.78 -14.98
CA PRO A 75 -4.66 7.77 -14.96
C PRO A 75 -3.25 7.15 -15.00
N ARG A 76 -3.00 6.09 -14.23
CA ARG A 76 -1.69 5.41 -14.23
C ARG A 76 -1.38 4.67 -15.53
N VAL A 77 -2.40 4.16 -16.22
CA VAL A 77 -2.25 3.44 -17.49
C VAL A 77 -1.86 4.42 -18.59
N TRP A 78 -2.49 5.62 -18.62
CA TRP A 78 -2.06 6.71 -19.51
C TRP A 78 -0.58 7.07 -19.33
N ARG A 79 -0.11 7.16 -18.07
CA ARG A 79 1.32 7.40 -17.77
C ARG A 79 2.21 6.26 -18.24
N SER A 80 1.80 5.02 -18.00
CA SER A 80 2.57 3.83 -18.40
C SER A 80 2.69 3.73 -19.93
N TRP A 81 1.60 3.98 -20.66
CA TRP A 81 1.64 4.03 -22.12
C TRP A 81 2.51 5.16 -22.64
N ALA A 82 2.46 6.35 -22.03
CA ALA A 82 3.28 7.48 -22.47
C ALA A 82 4.77 7.23 -22.24
N ALA A 83 5.12 6.50 -21.18
CA ALA A 83 6.51 6.11 -20.92
C ALA A 83 7.01 5.00 -21.87
N ALA A 84 6.11 4.14 -22.36
CA ALA A 84 6.45 3.04 -23.27
C ALA A 84 6.38 3.41 -24.75
N ALA A 85 5.67 4.49 -25.10
CA ALA A 85 5.61 5.00 -26.46
C ALA A 85 6.99 5.51 -26.90
N ALA A 86 7.35 5.25 -28.16
CA ALA A 86 8.51 5.88 -28.77
C ALA A 86 8.38 7.42 -28.71
N PRO A 87 9.47 8.20 -28.63
CA PRO A 87 9.39 9.66 -28.65
C PRO A 87 8.61 10.16 -29.88
N GLY A 88 7.51 10.89 -29.66
CA GLY A 88 6.60 11.35 -30.73
C GLY A 88 5.62 10.29 -31.25
N GLY A 89 5.64 9.08 -30.69
CA GLY A 89 4.70 8.01 -31.00
C GLY A 89 3.32 8.30 -30.41
N THR A 90 2.34 8.53 -31.29
CA THR A 90 0.94 8.65 -30.89
C THR A 90 0.26 7.28 -30.88
N LEU A 91 -0.86 7.20 -30.17
CA LEU A 91 -1.89 6.19 -30.44
C LEU A 91 -2.40 6.35 -31.90
N PRO A 92 -3.17 5.38 -32.45
CA PRO A 92 -3.96 5.52 -33.70
C PRO A 92 -4.78 6.83 -33.76
N PRO A 93 -5.64 7.10 -34.79
CA PRO A 93 -6.52 8.29 -34.78
C PRO A 93 -7.63 8.22 -33.70
N ALA A 94 -7.27 7.81 -32.49
CA ALA A 94 -8.01 7.97 -31.26
C ALA A 94 -8.37 9.44 -31.09
N ARG A 95 -9.63 9.74 -31.44
CA ARG A 95 -10.23 11.06 -31.38
C ARG A 95 -10.85 11.35 -30.03
N VAL A 96 -11.04 10.32 -29.19
CA VAL A 96 -11.57 10.45 -27.83
C VAL A 96 -10.74 9.59 -26.88
N GLY A 97 -10.11 10.23 -25.91
CA GLY A 97 -9.54 9.59 -24.74
C GLY A 97 -10.45 9.79 -23.53
N VAL A 98 -10.58 8.76 -22.71
CA VAL A 98 -11.34 8.81 -21.46
C VAL A 98 -10.42 8.42 -20.30
N SER A 99 -10.41 9.24 -19.25
CA SER A 99 -9.92 8.87 -17.93
C SER A 99 -11.11 8.72 -16.99
N SER A 100 -11.17 7.60 -16.29
CA SER A 100 -12.19 7.31 -15.27
C SER A 100 -11.56 6.44 -14.19
N GLY A 101 -12.31 6.16 -13.12
CA GLY A 101 -11.94 5.17 -12.12
C GLY A 101 -10.95 5.65 -11.05
N GLU A 102 -10.09 6.63 -11.27
CA GLU A 102 -9.21 7.23 -10.24
C GLU A 102 -9.14 8.76 -10.40
N PRO A 103 -8.77 9.52 -9.35
CA PRO A 103 -8.53 10.96 -9.49
C PRO A 103 -7.49 11.23 -10.59
N LEU A 104 -7.91 12.00 -11.61
CA LEU A 104 -7.03 12.36 -12.69
C LEU A 104 -6.00 13.39 -12.20
N THR A 105 -4.73 13.10 -12.41
CA THR A 105 -3.62 13.98 -12.00
C THR A 105 -3.07 14.76 -13.19
N GLY A 106 -2.48 15.94 -12.92
CA GLY A 106 -1.80 16.73 -13.95
C GLY A 106 -0.79 15.94 -14.81
N PRO A 107 0.10 15.14 -14.21
CA PRO A 107 1.00 14.26 -14.97
C PRO A 107 0.28 13.26 -15.88
N ALA A 108 -0.82 12.66 -15.42
CA ALA A 108 -1.59 11.70 -16.22
C ALA A 108 -2.34 12.39 -17.38
N LEU A 109 -2.92 13.57 -17.17
CA LEU A 109 -3.53 14.36 -18.24
C LEU A 109 -2.50 14.78 -19.30
N ARG A 110 -1.28 15.17 -18.88
CA ARG A 110 -0.19 15.45 -19.83
C ARG A 110 0.21 14.22 -20.63
N ALA A 111 0.32 13.06 -19.98
CA ALA A 111 0.61 11.79 -20.65
C ALA A 111 -0.48 11.42 -21.68
N MET A 112 -1.74 11.54 -21.29
CA MET A 112 -2.90 11.32 -22.16
C MET A 112 -2.88 12.27 -23.38
N ARG A 113 -2.61 13.57 -23.15
CA ARG A 113 -2.48 14.58 -24.22
C ARG A 113 -1.29 14.34 -25.15
N ALA A 114 -0.18 13.79 -24.65
CA ALA A 114 0.98 13.46 -25.46
C ALA A 114 0.74 12.26 -26.38
N LEU A 115 -0.06 11.29 -25.93
CA LEU A 115 -0.40 10.08 -26.69
C LEU A 115 -1.49 10.30 -27.74
N LEU A 116 -2.45 11.19 -27.47
CA LEU A 116 -3.60 11.42 -28.33
C LEU A 116 -3.37 12.67 -29.20
N PRO A 117 -3.33 12.53 -30.53
CA PRO A 117 -3.03 13.65 -31.43
C PRO A 117 -4.15 14.69 -31.42
N ALA A 118 -3.80 15.98 -31.55
CA ALA A 118 -4.82 17.03 -31.72
C ALA A 118 -5.58 16.83 -33.05
N PRO A 119 -6.91 17.06 -33.10
CA PRO A 119 -7.78 17.59 -32.05
C PRO A 119 -8.55 16.52 -31.26
N ALA A 120 -7.87 15.55 -30.65
CA ALA A 120 -8.52 14.56 -29.78
C ALA A 120 -9.21 15.20 -28.56
N ARG A 121 -10.37 14.65 -28.19
CA ARG A 121 -11.12 15.01 -26.99
C ARG A 121 -10.59 14.25 -25.78
N LEU A 122 -10.32 14.97 -24.69
CA LEU A 122 -9.80 14.41 -23.45
C LEU A 122 -10.87 14.50 -22.36
N LEU A 123 -11.53 13.39 -22.06
CA LEU A 123 -12.63 13.36 -21.10
C LEU A 123 -12.16 12.82 -19.76
N ASN A 124 -12.62 13.46 -18.68
CA ASN A 124 -12.54 12.92 -17.33
C ASN A 124 -13.95 12.59 -16.86
N LEU A 125 -14.21 11.31 -16.59
CA LEU A 125 -15.52 10.83 -16.16
C LEU A 125 -15.43 10.37 -14.70
N TYR A 126 -16.54 10.51 -14.00
CA TYR A 126 -16.64 10.11 -12.61
C TYR A 126 -18.00 9.48 -12.34
N GLY A 127 -17.96 8.40 -11.58
CA GLY A 127 -19.08 7.74 -10.96
C GLY A 127 -18.59 6.52 -10.19
N CYS A 128 -19.54 5.67 -9.82
CA CYS A 128 -19.30 4.41 -9.14
C CYS A 128 -20.21 3.33 -9.74
N THR A 129 -20.09 2.10 -9.24
CA THR A 129 -20.90 0.97 -9.73
C THR A 129 -22.39 1.22 -9.51
N GLU A 130 -22.73 1.80 -8.35
CA GLU A 130 -24.07 2.16 -7.90
C GLU A 130 -24.71 3.30 -8.72
N THR A 131 -23.90 4.03 -9.49
CA THR A 131 -24.35 5.09 -10.42
C THR A 131 -24.16 4.69 -11.88
N ALA A 132 -24.14 3.39 -12.18
CA ALA A 132 -24.05 2.84 -13.53
C ALA A 132 -22.83 3.39 -14.33
N ALA A 133 -21.66 3.37 -13.68
CA ALA A 133 -20.33 3.79 -14.15
C ALA A 133 -20.04 5.29 -14.04
N ASP A 134 -20.79 6.12 -14.76
CA ASP A 134 -20.50 7.54 -14.91
C ASP A 134 -21.73 8.36 -14.49
N ALA A 135 -21.51 9.32 -13.58
CA ALA A 135 -22.47 10.32 -13.12
C ALA A 135 -22.12 11.72 -13.63
N THR A 136 -20.83 12.10 -13.66
CA THR A 136 -20.35 13.39 -14.15
C THR A 136 -19.28 13.26 -15.22
N TRP A 137 -19.06 14.35 -15.95
CA TRP A 137 -18.05 14.44 -16.99
C TRP A 137 -17.43 15.84 -17.07
N ALA A 138 -16.14 15.89 -17.40
CA ALA A 138 -15.42 17.10 -17.78
C ALA A 138 -14.72 16.89 -19.12
N ASP A 139 -14.82 17.89 -20.00
CA ASP A 139 -13.98 17.96 -21.19
C ASP A 139 -12.73 18.82 -20.91
N LEU A 140 -11.58 18.16 -20.94
CA LEU A 140 -10.27 18.70 -20.61
C LEU A 140 -9.40 18.98 -21.85
N SER A 141 -9.99 18.91 -23.05
CA SER A 141 -9.28 19.16 -24.31
C SER A 141 -8.60 20.54 -24.33
N GLY A 142 -9.29 21.57 -23.84
CA GLY A 142 -8.79 22.93 -23.71
C GLY A 142 -8.21 23.28 -22.33
N TRP A 143 -8.09 22.32 -21.41
CA TRP A 143 -7.69 22.60 -20.04
C TRP A 143 -6.20 22.95 -19.95
N SER A 144 -5.91 24.19 -19.60
CA SER A 144 -4.57 24.77 -19.42
C SER A 144 -4.18 24.95 -17.94
N GLY A 145 -5.00 24.45 -17.00
CA GLY A 145 -4.83 24.64 -15.57
C GLY A 145 -3.45 24.23 -15.04
N HIS A 146 -2.97 24.96 -14.01
CA HIS A 146 -1.69 24.73 -13.36
C HIS A 146 -1.65 23.34 -12.70
N SER A 147 -0.47 22.68 -12.73
CA SER A 147 -0.27 21.29 -12.32
C SER A 147 -0.60 20.93 -10.85
N ALA A 148 -0.99 21.91 -10.02
CA ALA A 148 -1.28 21.75 -8.59
C ALA A 148 -2.78 21.86 -8.23
N ALA A 149 -3.63 22.39 -9.12
CA ALA A 149 -5.06 22.44 -8.86
C ALA A 149 -5.70 21.06 -9.11
N PRO A 150 -6.67 20.61 -8.29
CA PRO A 150 -7.36 19.36 -8.55
C PRO A 150 -8.11 19.43 -9.90
N ILE A 151 -8.05 18.36 -10.69
CA ILE A 151 -8.71 18.31 -11.99
C ILE A 151 -10.20 18.04 -11.76
N PRO A 152 -11.11 18.86 -12.30
CA PRO A 152 -12.54 18.68 -12.08
C PRO A 152 -13.04 17.38 -12.71
N VAL A 153 -14.03 16.78 -12.07
CA VAL A 153 -14.85 15.70 -12.64
C VAL A 153 -16.10 16.26 -13.35
N GLY A 154 -16.29 17.57 -13.27
CA GLY A 154 -17.14 18.35 -14.15
C GLY A 154 -18.61 18.31 -13.79
N ARG A 155 -19.47 18.28 -14.80
CA ARG A 155 -20.92 18.47 -14.65
C ARG A 155 -21.67 17.13 -14.73
N PRO A 156 -22.88 17.03 -14.16
CA PRO A 156 -23.69 15.83 -14.29
C PRO A 156 -24.01 15.48 -15.76
N LEU A 157 -24.14 14.19 -16.04
CA LEU A 157 -24.72 13.71 -17.28
C LEU A 157 -26.22 14.10 -17.36
N PRO A 158 -26.82 14.13 -18.57
CA PRO A 158 -28.26 14.36 -18.71
C PRO A 158 -29.09 13.40 -17.86
N GLY A 159 -30.09 13.92 -17.14
CA GLY A 159 -30.94 13.14 -16.23
C GLY A 159 -30.25 12.64 -14.96
N VAL A 160 -29.02 13.10 -14.69
CA VAL A 160 -28.29 12.87 -13.44
C VAL A 160 -28.27 14.17 -12.64
N VAL A 161 -28.48 14.06 -11.34
CA VAL A 161 -28.41 15.16 -10.39
C VAL A 161 -27.27 14.88 -9.43
N VAL A 162 -26.45 15.90 -9.14
CA VAL A 162 -25.35 15.80 -8.18
C VAL A 162 -25.48 16.91 -7.17
N ALA A 163 -25.26 16.57 -5.91
CA ALA A 163 -25.28 17.51 -4.80
C ALA A 163 -24.04 17.36 -3.91
N VAL A 164 -23.68 18.42 -3.21
CA VAL A 164 -22.70 18.38 -2.11
C VAL A 164 -23.41 18.78 -0.83
N CYS A 165 -23.40 17.91 0.17
CA CYS A 165 -24.10 18.16 1.44
C CYS A 165 -23.13 18.27 2.62
N ARG A 166 -23.57 18.96 3.67
CA ARG A 166 -22.83 19.04 4.93
C ARG A 166 -22.82 17.69 5.62
N GLU A 167 -21.76 17.43 6.37
CA GLU A 167 -21.72 16.30 7.30
C GLU A 167 -22.39 16.73 8.60
N GLU A 168 -23.62 16.26 8.83
CA GLU A 168 -24.20 16.31 10.17
C GLU A 168 -23.57 15.20 11.00
N SER A 169 -23.13 15.51 12.22
CA SER A 169 -22.60 14.56 13.19
C SER A 169 -23.58 13.38 13.33
N VAL A 170 -23.27 12.24 12.73
CA VAL A 170 -24.10 11.04 12.86
C VAL A 170 -23.98 10.55 14.30
N HIS A 171 -25.03 10.72 15.10
CA HIS A 171 -25.16 9.97 16.34
C HIS A 171 -25.38 8.50 15.96
N PHE A 172 -24.38 7.65 16.21
CA PHE A 172 -24.58 6.20 16.24
C PHE A 172 -25.58 5.90 17.36
N ALA A 173 -26.86 5.81 17.03
CA ALA A 173 -27.82 5.17 17.90
C ALA A 173 -27.42 3.69 17.99
N GLY A 174 -27.01 3.27 19.18
CA GLY A 174 -26.46 1.95 19.45
C GLY A 174 -27.35 0.80 18.96
N ALA A 175 -26.68 -0.28 18.59
CA ALA A 175 -27.21 -1.64 18.39
C ALA A 175 -28.74 -1.77 18.48
N ALA A 176 -29.40 -1.74 17.32
CA ALA A 176 -30.76 -2.23 17.24
C ALA A 176 -30.75 -3.73 17.61
N GLN A 177 -31.32 -4.04 18.76
CA GLN A 177 -31.59 -5.41 19.19
C GLN A 177 -32.36 -6.14 18.09
N THR A 178 -31.79 -7.25 17.64
CA THR A 178 -32.50 -8.27 16.86
C THR A 178 -33.68 -8.79 17.69
N SER A 179 -34.90 -8.61 17.19
CA SER A 179 -36.03 -9.46 17.55
C SER A 179 -36.52 -10.21 16.30
N THR A 180 -36.76 -11.49 16.53
CA THR A 180 -37.07 -12.53 15.56
C THR A 180 -38.52 -12.50 15.08
N MET A 181 -38.71 -13.09 13.89
CA MET A 181 -39.94 -13.65 13.30
C MET A 181 -40.81 -12.76 12.41
N GLY A 182 -40.93 -13.19 11.15
CA GLY A 182 -41.97 -12.77 10.20
C GLY A 182 -41.37 -12.14 8.94
N GLY A 183 -41.36 -12.89 7.84
CA GLY A 183 -40.85 -12.39 6.56
C GLY A 183 -41.62 -11.17 6.06
N THR A 184 -40.89 -10.10 5.79
CA THR A 184 -41.28 -9.00 4.92
C THR A 184 -40.02 -8.43 4.28
N GLN A 185 -40.14 -8.16 2.98
CA GLN A 185 -39.24 -7.35 2.16
C GLN A 185 -38.71 -6.17 2.99
N LYS A 186 -37.42 -6.17 3.34
CA LYS A 186 -36.82 -5.04 4.06
C LYS A 186 -36.77 -3.86 3.08
N ASP A 187 -37.54 -2.82 3.39
CA ASP A 187 -37.50 -1.55 2.68
C ASP A 187 -36.06 -1.00 2.62
N PRO A 188 -35.73 -0.18 1.60
CA PRO A 188 -34.43 0.48 1.51
C PRO A 188 -34.07 1.12 2.85
N VAL A 189 -32.80 1.08 3.26
CA VAL A 189 -32.31 1.82 4.42
C VAL A 189 -32.46 3.31 4.10
N VAL A 190 -33.64 3.86 4.42
CA VAL A 190 -33.98 5.26 4.28
C VAL A 190 -33.22 5.99 5.38
N THR A 191 -32.14 6.68 5.02
CA THR A 191 -31.58 7.69 5.90
C THR A 191 -32.41 8.98 5.73
N HIS A 192 -32.72 9.60 6.87
CA HIS A 192 -33.66 10.72 7.10
C HIS A 192 -34.02 11.63 5.91
N ASP A 193 -35.29 12.06 5.85
CA ASP A 193 -35.73 13.16 4.99
C ASP A 193 -35.05 14.48 5.43
N GLN A 194 -34.37 15.15 4.50
CA GLN A 194 -33.70 16.43 4.72
C GLN A 194 -34.22 17.52 3.76
N GLY A 195 -34.31 18.75 4.24
CA GLY A 195 -34.55 19.91 3.38
C GLY A 195 -33.30 20.28 2.59
N ALA A 196 -33.47 20.93 1.43
CA ALA A 196 -32.33 21.42 0.63
C ALA A 196 -31.39 22.40 1.37
N SER A 197 -31.77 22.90 2.55
CA SER A 197 -30.89 23.66 3.45
C SER A 197 -29.68 22.87 3.99
N ALA A 198 -29.71 21.54 3.92
CA ALA A 198 -28.58 20.68 4.28
C ALA A 198 -27.49 20.62 3.19
N LEU A 199 -27.79 21.13 1.99
CA LEU A 199 -26.81 21.27 0.91
C LEU A 199 -25.77 22.34 1.28
N CYS A 200 -24.52 22.09 0.92
CA CYS A 200 -23.44 23.06 1.06
C CYS A 200 -23.67 24.25 0.14
N GLU A 201 -23.14 25.43 0.50
CA GLU A 201 -23.03 26.54 -0.46
C GLU A 201 -22.02 26.18 -1.55
N LEU A 202 -22.10 26.84 -2.71
CA LEU A 202 -21.08 26.70 -3.76
C LEU A 202 -19.70 27.10 -3.22
N GLY A 203 -18.66 26.38 -3.64
CA GLY A 203 -17.30 26.52 -3.13
C GLY A 203 -17.05 25.85 -1.77
N SER A 204 -18.10 25.44 -1.04
CA SER A 204 -17.94 24.76 0.24
C SER A 204 -17.77 23.24 0.06
N PRO A 205 -16.78 22.62 0.73
CA PRO A 205 -16.57 21.19 0.64
C PRO A 205 -17.61 20.40 1.44
N GLY A 206 -17.91 19.16 1.02
CA GLY A 206 -18.88 18.28 1.68
C GLY A 206 -18.96 16.89 1.04
N ARG A 207 -19.93 16.08 1.47
CA ARG A 207 -20.17 14.74 0.91
C ARG A 207 -20.85 14.83 -0.45
N VAL A 208 -20.35 14.07 -1.42
CA VAL A 208 -20.88 14.01 -2.78
C VAL A 208 -22.02 13.01 -2.84
N LEU A 209 -23.17 13.50 -3.29
CA LEU A 209 -24.39 12.72 -3.45
C LEU A 209 -24.81 12.71 -4.92
N VAL A 210 -25.33 11.58 -5.39
CA VAL A 210 -25.74 11.40 -6.79
C VAL A 210 -27.17 10.87 -6.87
N ALA A 211 -27.97 11.38 -7.79
CA ALA A 211 -29.35 10.96 -8.01
C ALA A 211 -29.72 10.94 -9.50
N GLY A 212 -30.92 10.43 -9.80
CA GLY A 212 -31.50 10.42 -11.14
C GLY A 212 -31.30 9.09 -11.88
N LEU A 213 -31.32 9.15 -13.21
CA LEU A 213 -31.40 7.96 -14.09
C LEU A 213 -30.19 7.02 -14.01
N CYS A 214 -29.11 7.44 -13.36
CA CYS A 214 -27.90 6.64 -13.21
C CYS A 214 -27.94 5.68 -12.01
N LEU A 215 -28.86 5.86 -11.07
CA LEU A 215 -28.92 5.01 -9.88
C LEU A 215 -29.20 3.55 -10.22
N ALA A 216 -28.43 2.65 -9.62
CA ALA A 216 -28.72 1.22 -9.63
C ALA A 216 -30.02 0.93 -8.87
N GLU A 217 -30.66 -0.20 -9.21
CA GLU A 217 -31.90 -0.63 -8.53
C GLU A 217 -31.64 -1.09 -7.09
N GLY A 218 -30.43 -1.55 -6.79
CA GLY A 218 -30.05 -2.11 -5.49
C GLY A 218 -28.71 -2.85 -5.55
N THR A 219 -28.32 -3.46 -4.43
CA THR A 219 -27.27 -4.49 -4.40
C THR A 219 -27.93 -5.88 -4.35
N THR A 220 -27.32 -6.89 -4.98
CA THR A 220 -27.87 -8.25 -4.96
C THR A 220 -27.69 -8.88 -3.58
N GLY A 221 -28.79 -9.27 -2.91
CA GLY A 221 -28.79 -9.84 -1.55
C GLY A 221 -29.70 -9.05 -0.58
N ASP A 222 -29.44 -9.14 0.73
CA ASP A 222 -30.13 -8.36 1.78
C ASP A 222 -29.68 -6.88 1.86
N GLY A 223 -28.83 -6.43 0.93
CA GLY A 223 -28.27 -5.09 0.89
C GLY A 223 -29.18 -4.10 0.15
N CYS A 224 -29.34 -2.90 0.72
CA CYS A 224 -30.00 -1.78 0.07
C CYS A 224 -28.98 -0.69 -0.25
N LEU A 225 -29.21 0.12 -1.29
CA LEU A 225 -28.43 1.34 -1.48
C LEU A 225 -28.66 2.29 -0.31
N ALA A 226 -27.59 2.89 0.19
CA ALA A 226 -27.68 3.96 1.18
C ALA A 226 -28.22 5.22 0.51
N LEU A 227 -29.53 5.45 0.64
CA LEU A 227 -30.22 6.58 0.02
C LEU A 227 -30.58 7.63 1.08
N ARG A 228 -30.31 8.90 0.74
CA ARG A 228 -30.75 10.11 1.46
C ARG A 228 -31.82 10.81 0.64
N TRP A 229 -32.89 11.26 1.28
CA TRP A 229 -33.99 11.93 0.59
C TRP A 229 -33.93 13.43 0.81
N PHE A 230 -34.01 14.19 -0.29
CA PHE A 230 -34.05 15.64 -0.24
C PHE A 230 -35.34 16.18 -0.83
N GLU A 231 -35.89 17.23 -0.22
CA GLU A 231 -37.05 17.98 -0.68
C GLU A 231 -36.76 19.48 -0.91
N GLY A 232 -37.60 20.15 -1.71
CA GLY A 232 -37.45 21.57 -2.03
C GLY A 232 -36.35 21.88 -3.04
N LEU A 233 -35.95 20.90 -3.86
CA LEU A 233 -34.83 20.99 -4.79
C LEU A 233 -35.05 22.03 -5.91
N THR A 234 -36.29 22.20 -6.34
CA THR A 234 -36.69 23.13 -7.41
C THR A 234 -36.38 24.57 -7.02
N ARG A 235 -36.65 24.95 -5.77
CA ARG A 235 -36.30 26.28 -5.26
C ARG A 235 -34.80 26.38 -4.98
N ALA A 236 -34.20 25.31 -4.48
CA ALA A 236 -32.80 25.29 -4.09
C ALA A 236 -31.86 25.52 -5.28
N ARG A 237 -32.15 24.94 -6.45
CA ARG A 237 -31.27 25.03 -7.64
C ARG A 237 -30.99 26.47 -8.11
N GLU A 238 -31.89 27.41 -7.82
CA GLU A 238 -31.75 28.84 -8.17
C GLU A 238 -30.85 29.60 -7.18
N GLY A 239 -30.62 29.03 -5.99
CA GLY A 239 -29.76 29.60 -4.96
C GLY A 239 -28.28 29.19 -5.09
N PRO A 240 -27.40 29.77 -4.26
CA PRO A 240 -25.96 29.49 -4.24
C PRO A 240 -25.63 28.18 -3.52
N VAL A 241 -26.44 27.13 -3.69
CA VAL A 241 -26.26 25.81 -3.08
C VAL A 241 -25.59 24.84 -4.06
N SER A 242 -24.85 23.86 -3.57
CA SER A 242 -24.16 22.86 -4.36
C SER A 242 -25.12 21.77 -4.85
N LEU A 243 -25.90 22.12 -5.88
CA LEU A 243 -26.83 21.24 -6.60
C LEU A 243 -26.66 21.44 -8.11
N ALA A 244 -26.53 20.38 -8.89
CA ALA A 244 -26.37 20.45 -10.34
C ALA A 244 -27.21 19.39 -11.03
N GLY A 245 -27.73 19.70 -12.22
CA GLY A 245 -28.45 18.74 -13.07
C GLY A 245 -29.94 18.55 -12.76
N HIS A 246 -30.46 19.16 -11.69
CA HIS A 246 -31.90 19.20 -11.40
C HIS A 246 -32.62 20.14 -12.39
N SER A 247 -33.82 19.75 -12.83
CA SER A 247 -34.65 20.48 -13.81
C SER A 247 -36.13 20.40 -13.43
N ASP A 248 -36.98 21.22 -14.07
CA ASP A 248 -38.42 21.27 -13.77
C ASP A 248 -39.16 19.95 -14.04
N ASP A 249 -38.66 19.17 -14.98
CA ASP A 249 -39.23 17.86 -15.31
C ASP A 249 -38.89 16.77 -14.27
N MET A 250 -38.07 17.09 -13.26
CA MET A 250 -37.64 16.16 -12.21
C MET A 250 -38.44 16.40 -10.92
N PRO A 251 -38.69 15.36 -10.11
CA PRO A 251 -39.38 15.51 -8.84
C PRO A 251 -38.69 16.51 -7.90
N ASP A 252 -39.50 17.29 -7.16
CA ASP A 252 -38.99 18.21 -6.13
C ASP A 252 -38.43 17.46 -4.90
N ARG A 253 -38.85 16.20 -4.73
CA ARG A 253 -38.33 15.24 -3.75
C ARG A 253 -37.76 14.02 -4.46
N MET A 254 -36.49 13.69 -4.23
CA MET A 254 -35.85 12.53 -4.87
C MET A 254 -34.77 11.89 -3.99
N PRO A 255 -34.49 10.58 -4.16
CA PRO A 255 -33.43 9.89 -3.43
C PRO A 255 -32.06 10.16 -4.06
N PHE A 256 -31.07 10.39 -3.20
CA PHE A 256 -29.66 10.51 -3.55
C PHE A 256 -28.87 9.36 -2.91
N PHE A 257 -28.05 8.72 -3.71
CA PHE A 257 -27.04 7.79 -3.24
C PHE A 257 -25.86 8.56 -2.64
N ASP A 258 -25.47 8.18 -1.41
CA ASP A 258 -24.25 8.68 -0.76
C ASP A 258 -23.04 7.93 -1.32
N THR A 259 -22.21 8.64 -2.09
CA THR A 259 -21.06 8.02 -2.75
C THR A 259 -19.93 7.67 -1.78
N GLY A 260 -19.90 8.28 -0.59
CA GLY A 260 -18.77 8.27 0.31
C GLY A 260 -17.58 9.13 -0.16
N ASP A 261 -17.69 9.84 -1.28
CA ASP A 261 -16.68 10.79 -1.74
C ASP A 261 -16.85 12.16 -1.10
N TRP A 262 -15.73 12.85 -0.86
CA TRP A 262 -15.70 14.26 -0.48
C TRP A 262 -15.41 15.11 -1.71
N GLY A 263 -16.12 16.22 -1.86
CA GLY A 263 -16.02 17.07 -3.04
C GLY A 263 -16.42 18.51 -2.76
N CYS A 264 -16.16 19.36 -3.74
CA CYS A 264 -16.56 20.76 -3.76
C CYS A 264 -17.08 21.11 -5.16
N MET A 265 -18.20 21.83 -5.21
CA MET A 265 -18.82 22.29 -6.45
C MET A 265 -18.58 23.79 -6.61
N ASP A 266 -18.03 24.20 -7.75
CA ASP A 266 -17.77 25.63 -8.02
C ASP A 266 -19.02 26.37 -8.53
N ASP A 267 -18.89 27.69 -8.72
CA ASP A 267 -19.97 28.56 -9.23
C ASP A 267 -20.46 28.16 -10.64
N ALA A 268 -19.60 27.49 -11.42
CA ALA A 268 -19.94 26.96 -12.74
C ALA A 268 -20.62 25.58 -12.67
N ARG A 269 -20.98 25.13 -11.46
CA ARG A 269 -21.58 23.82 -11.12
C ARG A 269 -20.71 22.65 -11.56
N CYS A 270 -19.40 22.86 -11.63
CA CYS A 270 -18.42 21.81 -11.88
C CYS A 270 -17.96 21.22 -10.54
N LEU A 271 -18.09 19.91 -10.42
CA LEU A 271 -17.64 19.16 -9.27
C LEU A 271 -16.13 18.88 -9.36
N THR A 272 -15.46 19.04 -8.24
CA THR A 272 -14.09 18.62 -8.00
C THR A 272 -14.05 17.69 -6.80
N LEU A 273 -13.41 16.53 -6.95
CA LEU A 273 -13.23 15.59 -5.85
C LEU A 273 -12.05 16.00 -4.98
N LEU A 274 -12.23 15.88 -3.68
CA LEU A 274 -11.25 16.22 -2.65
C LEU A 274 -10.70 14.98 -1.93
N GLY A 275 -11.43 13.87 -1.95
CA GLY A 275 -11.01 12.62 -1.32
C GLY A 275 -12.16 11.67 -1.05
N ARG A 276 -11.93 10.72 -0.15
CA ARG A 276 -12.95 9.82 0.42
C ARG A 276 -13.27 10.28 1.83
N ALA A 277 -14.52 10.11 2.22
CA ALA A 277 -15.00 10.38 3.56
C ALA A 277 -15.40 9.08 4.30
N ASP A 278 -15.02 7.93 3.73
CA ASP A 278 -15.10 6.60 4.34
C ASP A 278 -13.77 5.83 4.15
N ARG A 279 -13.72 4.57 4.57
CA ARG A 279 -12.53 3.70 4.49
C ARG A 279 -12.40 2.95 3.16
N CYS A 280 -13.21 3.28 2.15
CA CYS A 280 -13.04 2.71 0.81
C CYS A 280 -11.84 3.39 0.11
N VAL A 281 -10.96 2.60 -0.48
CA VAL A 281 -9.82 3.08 -1.27
C VAL A 281 -9.85 2.53 -2.69
N LYS A 282 -9.07 3.14 -3.59
CA LYS A 282 -8.90 2.64 -4.96
C LYS A 282 -7.47 2.13 -5.15
N VAL A 283 -7.32 0.81 -5.24
CA VAL A 283 -6.04 0.15 -5.49
C VAL A 283 -6.01 -0.31 -6.94
N SER A 284 -5.17 0.34 -7.75
CA SER A 284 -5.06 0.01 -9.16
C SER A 284 -6.43 0.01 -9.89
N GLY A 285 -7.28 0.99 -9.61
CA GLY A 285 -8.63 1.12 -10.17
C GLY A 285 -9.69 0.17 -9.60
N THR A 286 -9.32 -0.70 -8.67
CA THR A 286 -10.26 -1.56 -7.95
C THR A 286 -10.71 -0.84 -6.69
N ARG A 287 -12.02 -0.72 -6.46
CA ARG A 287 -12.57 -0.25 -5.20
C ARG A 287 -12.39 -1.36 -4.16
N VAL A 288 -11.74 -1.03 -3.05
CA VAL A 288 -11.47 -1.93 -1.94
C VAL A 288 -12.01 -1.26 -0.69
N ASP A 289 -12.94 -1.91 0.00
CA ASP A 289 -13.33 -1.47 1.33
C ASP A 289 -12.32 -2.04 2.35
N LEU A 290 -11.58 -1.15 3.00
CA LEU A 290 -10.61 -1.57 4.01
C LEU A 290 -11.30 -2.23 5.20
N ALA A 291 -12.51 -1.80 5.58
CA ALA A 291 -13.24 -2.40 6.70
C ALA A 291 -13.70 -3.84 6.38
N GLU A 292 -14.05 -4.12 5.13
CA GLU A 292 -14.38 -5.49 4.70
C GLU A 292 -13.15 -6.41 4.79
N LEU A 293 -11.99 -5.93 4.35
CA LEU A 293 -10.74 -6.69 4.48
C LEU A 293 -10.39 -6.96 5.95
N GLU A 294 -10.55 -5.98 6.82
CA GLU A 294 -10.34 -6.10 8.26
C GLU A 294 -11.27 -7.14 8.88
N MET A 295 -12.55 -7.13 8.48
CA MET A 295 -13.54 -8.11 8.93
C MET A 295 -13.17 -9.53 8.47
N VAL A 296 -12.84 -9.71 7.19
CA VAL A 296 -12.43 -11.02 6.65
C VAL A 296 -11.16 -11.53 7.32
N LEU A 297 -10.19 -10.65 7.60
CA LEU A 297 -8.99 -11.01 8.34
C LEU A 297 -9.30 -11.41 9.78
N GLY A 298 -10.27 -10.74 10.42
CA GLY A 298 -10.75 -11.09 11.76
C GLY A 298 -11.47 -12.45 11.83
N GLU A 299 -11.91 -13.01 10.71
CA GLU A 299 -12.50 -14.37 10.67
C GLU A 299 -11.43 -15.47 10.67
N ILE A 300 -10.16 -15.15 10.45
CA ILE A 300 -9.06 -16.11 10.45
C ILE A 300 -8.76 -16.53 11.90
N GLU A 301 -8.79 -17.83 12.18
CA GLU A 301 -8.49 -18.38 13.50
C GLU A 301 -7.08 -17.93 13.97
N GLY A 302 -7.03 -17.27 15.12
CA GLY A 302 -5.81 -16.70 15.69
C GLY A 302 -5.68 -15.18 15.51
N VAL A 303 -6.45 -14.56 14.61
CA VAL A 303 -6.47 -13.10 14.44
C VAL A 303 -7.51 -12.46 15.37
N LYS A 304 -7.07 -11.63 16.33
CA LYS A 304 -7.97 -10.89 17.23
C LYS A 304 -8.32 -9.49 16.72
N GLU A 305 -7.37 -8.83 16.08
CA GLU A 305 -7.56 -7.50 15.48
C GLU A 305 -6.85 -7.47 14.12
N ALA A 306 -7.47 -6.81 13.13
CA ALA A 306 -6.91 -6.64 11.80
C ALA A 306 -7.21 -5.24 11.26
N VAL A 307 -6.23 -4.68 10.55
CA VAL A 307 -6.25 -3.32 9.99
C VAL A 307 -5.72 -3.37 8.57
N ALA A 308 -6.45 -2.77 7.64
CA ALA A 308 -6.07 -2.61 6.25
C ALA A 308 -5.82 -1.12 5.97
N TRP A 309 -4.77 -0.81 5.21
CA TRP A 309 -4.38 0.57 4.90
C TRP A 309 -3.78 0.69 3.50
N LEU A 310 -3.90 1.86 2.85
CA LEU A 310 -3.30 2.15 1.54
C LEU A 310 -2.11 3.11 1.65
N ALA A 311 -0.91 2.60 1.43
CA ALA A 311 0.35 3.33 1.37
C ALA A 311 0.68 3.76 -0.07
N SER A 312 0.33 4.98 -0.47
CA SER A 312 0.46 5.52 -1.84
C SER A 312 -0.37 4.74 -2.89
N SER A 313 -0.03 3.48 -3.15
CA SER A 313 -0.71 2.57 -4.08
C SER A 313 -0.68 1.11 -3.64
N LEU A 314 -0.17 0.83 -2.43
CA LEU A 314 -0.04 -0.51 -1.88
C LEU A 314 -0.98 -0.70 -0.68
N LEU A 315 -1.78 -1.75 -0.73
CA LEU A 315 -2.55 -2.20 0.41
C LEU A 315 -1.61 -2.91 1.41
N ALA A 316 -1.54 -2.40 2.64
CA ALA A 316 -0.86 -3.02 3.77
C ALA A 316 -1.91 -3.60 4.71
N LEU A 317 -1.65 -4.79 5.23
CA LEU A 317 -2.52 -5.49 6.18
C LEU A 317 -1.71 -5.75 7.45
N VAL A 318 -2.26 -5.37 8.61
CA VAL A 318 -1.65 -5.57 9.94
C VAL A 318 -2.65 -6.35 10.77
N PHE A 319 -2.23 -7.43 11.43
CA PHE A 319 -3.09 -8.18 12.32
C PHE A 319 -2.37 -8.67 13.57
N CYS A 320 -3.10 -8.73 14.68
CA CYS A 320 -2.59 -9.07 16.01
C CYS A 320 -3.25 -10.35 16.52
N ASN A 321 -2.45 -11.24 17.12
CA ASN A 321 -2.95 -12.50 17.67
C ASN A 321 -3.24 -12.44 19.19
N GLU A 322 -2.67 -11.46 19.92
CA GLU A 322 -2.88 -11.26 21.37
C GLU A 322 -2.93 -9.77 21.78
N PRO A 323 -3.66 -9.39 22.85
CA PRO A 323 -3.62 -8.03 23.43
C PRO A 323 -2.28 -7.69 24.11
N SER A 324 -1.35 -8.64 24.18
CA SER A 324 -0.05 -8.48 24.81
C SER A 324 1.04 -9.16 24.00
N GLY A 325 1.45 -8.53 22.90
CA GLY A 325 2.75 -8.74 22.29
C GLY A 325 2.78 -9.75 21.13
N VAL A 326 3.53 -9.35 20.10
CA VAL A 326 3.76 -10.04 18.82
C VAL A 326 2.60 -9.91 17.81
N VAL A 327 2.73 -8.86 16.99
CA VAL A 327 1.98 -8.66 15.75
C VAL A 327 2.56 -9.62 14.69
N GLY A 328 1.70 -10.35 13.99
CA GLY A 328 2.08 -11.27 12.92
C GLY A 328 2.66 -10.54 11.69
N ASP A 329 3.30 -11.32 10.81
CA ASP A 329 4.02 -10.83 9.63
C ASP A 329 3.20 -9.87 8.75
N VAL A 330 3.79 -8.70 8.48
CA VAL A 330 3.28 -7.73 7.52
C VAL A 330 3.99 -7.97 6.18
N ASP A 331 3.29 -8.55 5.21
CA ASP A 331 3.76 -8.58 3.81
C ASP A 331 3.33 -7.30 3.10
N ALA A 332 4.29 -6.54 2.59
CA ALA A 332 4.06 -5.29 1.89
C ALA A 332 4.99 -5.21 0.67
N GLY A 333 4.55 -5.71 -0.49
CA GLY A 333 5.31 -5.57 -1.74
C GLY A 333 5.24 -4.16 -2.32
N GLY A 334 6.33 -3.40 -2.40
CA GLY A 334 6.36 -2.08 -3.07
C GLY A 334 7.28 -1.05 -2.38
N PRO A 335 6.87 0.23 -2.20
CA PRO A 335 7.70 1.29 -1.60
C PRO A 335 8.02 1.07 -0.11
N VAL A 336 7.64 -0.07 0.47
CA VAL A 336 8.11 -0.61 1.74
C VAL A 336 9.19 -1.64 1.42
N ARG A 337 10.43 -1.37 1.84
CA ARG A 337 11.58 -2.23 1.53
C ARG A 337 11.98 -3.16 2.67
N ALA A 338 11.33 -2.97 3.81
CA ALA A 338 11.83 -3.27 5.13
C ALA A 338 10.70 -3.90 5.93
N ARG A 339 10.94 -5.10 6.49
CA ARG A 339 10.01 -5.77 7.40
C ARG A 339 9.59 -4.79 8.51
N PRO A 340 8.29 -4.53 8.71
CA PRO A 340 7.82 -3.72 9.82
C PRO A 340 8.22 -4.33 11.16
N VAL A 341 8.47 -3.49 12.15
CA VAL A 341 8.85 -3.94 13.50
C VAL A 341 7.99 -3.25 14.55
N THR A 342 7.58 -4.01 15.55
CA THR A 342 6.79 -3.50 16.68
C THR A 342 7.70 -3.16 17.85
N ASP A 343 7.48 -2.01 18.49
CA ASP A 343 8.20 -1.63 19.72
C ASP A 343 7.47 -2.08 20.99
N ILE A 344 8.06 -1.83 22.17
CA ILE A 344 7.46 -2.18 23.47
C ILE A 344 6.20 -1.38 23.82
N HIS A 345 5.86 -0.37 23.02
CA HIS A 345 4.68 0.46 23.18
C HIS A 345 3.58 0.07 22.18
N HIS A 346 3.69 -1.11 21.56
CA HIS A 346 2.74 -1.62 20.58
C HIS A 346 2.60 -0.74 19.33
N ARG A 347 3.65 0.01 18.98
CA ARG A 347 3.68 0.82 17.76
C ARG A 347 4.36 0.05 16.64
N VAL A 348 3.83 0.16 15.43
CA VAL A 348 4.37 -0.48 14.22
C VAL A 348 5.23 0.51 13.45
N TRP A 349 6.50 0.17 13.25
CA TRP A 349 7.51 0.99 12.57
C TRP A 349 7.75 0.47 11.15
N ILE A 350 7.60 1.36 10.14
CA ILE A 350 7.63 0.98 8.72
C ILE A 350 8.60 1.87 7.93
N GLY A 351 9.62 1.24 7.33
CA GLY A 351 10.61 1.90 6.47
C GLY A 351 10.12 2.14 5.06
N THR A 352 10.26 3.39 4.57
CA THR A 352 9.76 3.77 3.24
C THR A 352 10.86 4.18 2.26
N HIS A 353 10.54 4.02 0.98
CA HIS A 353 11.30 4.57 -0.15
C HIS A 353 11.22 6.10 -0.26
N ALA A 354 10.27 6.74 0.44
CA ALA A 354 10.02 8.17 0.42
C ALA A 354 10.90 8.96 1.40
N ARG A 355 12.03 8.36 1.83
CA ARG A 355 12.94 8.95 2.84
C ARG A 355 12.19 9.30 4.13
N SER A 356 11.32 8.39 4.58
CA SER A 356 10.58 8.58 5.83
C SER A 356 10.46 7.27 6.60
N MET A 357 10.32 7.42 7.91
CA MET A 357 9.89 6.38 8.84
C MET A 357 8.45 6.64 9.20
N LEU A 358 7.57 5.66 8.96
CA LEU A 358 6.18 5.72 9.41
C LEU A 358 6.06 5.01 10.74
N ILE A 359 5.29 5.60 11.64
CA ILE A 359 4.94 5.04 12.95
C ILE A 359 3.42 4.97 13.01
N LEU A 360 2.89 3.77 13.25
CA LEU A 360 1.48 3.56 13.51
C LEU A 360 1.31 3.26 14.99
N THR A 361 0.58 4.11 15.70
CA THR A 361 0.24 3.91 17.11
C THR A 361 -1.20 3.46 17.23
N ILE A 362 -1.43 2.33 17.88
CA ILE A 362 -2.77 1.85 18.25
C ILE A 362 -3.18 2.60 19.54
N SER A 363 -4.23 3.41 19.48
CA SER A 363 -4.80 4.09 20.65
C SER A 363 -6.06 3.38 21.15
N ASP A 364 -6.10 3.08 22.44
CA ASP A 364 -7.29 2.54 23.11
C ASP A 364 -8.45 3.56 23.07
N GLY A 365 -9.60 3.17 22.52
CA GLY A 365 -10.86 3.87 22.78
C GLY A 365 -11.81 4.16 21.62
N ASP A 366 -11.42 3.98 20.35
CA ASP A 366 -12.34 4.16 19.21
C ASP A 366 -11.90 3.40 17.93
N PRO A 367 -12.65 2.38 17.45
CA PRO A 367 -12.28 1.55 16.29
C PRO A 367 -12.07 2.32 14.97
N VAL A 368 -12.60 3.54 14.84
CA VAL A 368 -12.39 4.37 13.65
C VAL A 368 -11.22 5.35 13.83
N ALA A 369 -10.90 5.74 15.06
CA ALA A 369 -9.80 6.66 15.40
C ALA A 369 -8.54 5.96 15.95
N GLN A 370 -8.51 4.63 15.90
CA GLN A 370 -7.53 3.80 16.60
C GLN A 370 -6.08 3.94 16.13
N PHE A 371 -5.80 4.60 15.00
CA PHE A 371 -4.44 4.66 14.43
C PHE A 371 -3.95 6.09 14.25
N ARG A 372 -2.99 6.51 15.08
CA ARG A 372 -2.24 7.76 14.86
C ARG A 372 -1.04 7.48 13.98
N GLN A 373 -1.01 8.10 12.80
CA GLN A 373 0.12 8.04 11.88
C GLN A 373 1.07 9.21 12.13
N GLU A 374 2.34 8.90 12.38
CA GLU A 374 3.41 9.88 12.44
C GLU A 374 4.48 9.53 11.40
N SER A 375 5.11 10.56 10.81
CA SER A 375 6.16 10.38 9.81
C SER A 375 7.41 11.15 10.20
N ILE A 376 8.53 10.45 10.31
CA ILE A 376 9.84 11.07 10.59
C ILE A 376 10.62 11.13 9.28
N PRO A 377 10.99 12.32 8.79
CA PRO A 377 11.81 12.44 7.59
C PRO A 377 13.23 11.94 7.85
N LEU A 378 13.79 11.22 6.88
CA LEU A 378 15.14 10.66 6.89
C LEU A 378 15.96 11.26 5.74
N LEU A 379 17.29 11.18 5.83
CA LEU A 379 18.18 11.68 4.77
C LEU A 379 18.13 10.81 3.51
N GLY A 380 17.97 9.49 3.68
CA GLY A 380 17.96 8.50 2.61
C GLY A 380 16.75 7.56 2.69
N PRO A 381 16.39 6.90 1.57
CA PRO A 381 15.36 5.87 1.57
C PRO A 381 15.76 4.71 2.49
N VAL A 382 14.83 4.17 3.27
CA VAL A 382 15.10 3.01 4.13
C VAL A 382 15.37 1.79 3.26
N SER A 383 16.48 1.12 3.56
CA SER A 383 17.02 0.04 2.73
C SER A 383 16.69 -1.37 3.21
N ALA A 384 16.47 -1.52 4.52
CA ALA A 384 16.26 -2.80 5.21
C ALA A 384 15.39 -2.60 6.46
N ALA A 385 14.96 -3.70 7.09
CA ALA A 385 14.14 -3.71 8.30
C ALA A 385 14.70 -2.77 9.39
N VAL A 386 13.79 -2.07 10.07
CA VAL A 386 14.12 -1.24 11.24
C VAL A 386 14.41 -2.17 12.40
N THR A 387 15.44 -1.90 13.18
CA THR A 387 15.73 -2.71 14.37
C THR A 387 15.43 -1.91 15.62
N PHE A 388 14.55 -2.45 16.46
CA PHE A 388 14.23 -1.84 17.75
C PHE A 388 15.16 -2.36 18.84
N VAL A 389 15.66 -1.46 19.69
CA VAL A 389 16.51 -1.74 20.85
C VAL A 389 15.71 -1.44 22.14
N PRO A 390 14.98 -2.44 22.70
CA PRO A 390 14.08 -2.22 23.84
C PRO A 390 14.76 -1.56 25.04
N ALA A 391 15.96 -2.02 25.40
CA ALA A 391 16.70 -1.49 26.54
C ALA A 391 17.05 0.01 26.41
N LEU A 392 17.13 0.53 25.19
CA LEU A 392 17.49 1.92 24.92
C LEU A 392 16.29 2.79 24.51
N GLN A 393 15.14 2.19 24.22
CA GLN A 393 14.01 2.86 23.57
C GLN A 393 14.48 3.56 22.28
N LEU A 394 15.15 2.81 21.42
CA LEU A 394 15.79 3.33 20.21
C LEU A 394 15.43 2.46 19.02
N ALA A 395 14.87 3.05 17.97
CA ALA A 395 14.72 2.40 16.67
C ALA A 395 15.93 2.77 15.79
N VAL A 396 16.49 1.80 15.07
CA VAL A 396 17.67 2.00 14.21
C VAL A 396 17.34 1.57 12.79
N ALA A 397 17.52 2.47 11.83
CA ALA A 397 17.23 2.24 10.43
C ALA A 397 18.49 2.38 9.57
N ALA A 398 18.64 1.49 8.59
CA ALA A 398 19.70 1.57 7.57
C ALA A 398 19.14 2.15 6.27
N CYS A 399 19.85 3.08 5.65
CA CYS A 399 19.43 3.78 4.44
C CYS A 399 20.24 3.38 3.19
N LEU A 400 19.62 3.54 2.02
CA LEU A 400 20.21 3.20 0.71
C LEU A 400 21.40 4.08 0.32
N ASP A 401 21.55 5.24 0.96
CA ASP A 401 22.68 6.15 0.77
C ASP A 401 23.91 5.78 1.63
N GLY A 402 23.82 4.68 2.40
CA GLY A 402 24.88 4.21 3.27
C GLY A 402 24.85 4.78 4.68
N SER A 403 23.81 5.55 5.04
CA SER A 403 23.66 6.10 6.39
C SER A 403 22.91 5.14 7.33
N VAL A 404 23.22 5.22 8.63
CA VAL A 404 22.49 4.57 9.71
C VAL A 404 21.89 5.65 10.60
N VAL A 405 20.59 5.56 10.87
CA VAL A 405 19.83 6.56 11.63
C VAL A 405 19.32 5.92 12.91
N GLY A 406 19.56 6.57 14.04
CA GLY A 406 18.95 6.24 15.33
C GLY A 406 17.81 7.20 15.64
N ILE A 407 16.65 6.65 15.99
CA ILE A 407 15.43 7.39 16.28
C ILE A 407 15.07 7.13 17.74
N SER A 408 14.96 8.20 18.52
CA SER A 408 14.57 8.09 19.93
C SER A 408 13.08 7.75 20.01
N CYS A 409 12.78 6.69 20.74
CA CYS A 409 11.42 6.28 21.08
C CYS A 409 11.01 6.75 22.49
N ARG A 410 11.89 7.52 23.17
CA ARG A 410 11.61 8.10 24.48
C ARG A 410 10.64 9.27 24.34
N ALA A 411 9.35 9.00 24.33
CA ALA A 411 8.33 10.03 24.48
C ALA A 411 8.44 10.65 25.89
N ARG A 412 9.22 11.73 26.06
CA ARG A 412 9.00 12.63 27.19
C ARG A 412 7.65 13.29 26.95
N ARG A 413 6.71 13.22 27.92
CA ARG A 413 5.34 13.75 27.83
C ARG A 413 5.27 15.01 26.95
N GLY A 414 4.74 14.86 25.74
CA GLY A 414 4.47 15.95 24.80
C GLY A 414 5.55 16.29 23.76
N GLN A 415 6.67 15.56 23.68
CA GLN A 415 7.65 15.74 22.60
C GLN A 415 7.52 14.64 21.53
N PRO A 416 7.47 15.01 20.23
CA PRO A 416 7.40 14.06 19.14
C PRO A 416 8.70 13.26 19.00
N GLU A 417 8.62 12.04 18.49
CA GLU A 417 9.78 11.23 18.13
C GLU A 417 10.65 11.99 17.11
N THR A 418 11.96 11.97 17.34
CA THR A 418 12.92 12.67 16.50
C THR A 418 14.11 11.79 16.21
N VAL A 419 14.77 12.10 15.09
CA VAL A 419 16.07 11.53 14.77
C VAL A 419 17.06 11.95 15.86
N ALA A 420 17.53 10.99 16.64
CA ALA A 420 18.48 11.22 17.73
C ALA A 420 19.91 11.43 17.18
N TRP A 421 20.27 10.67 16.15
CA TRP A 421 21.56 10.76 15.48
C TRP A 421 21.51 10.14 14.08
N THR A 422 22.44 10.54 13.23
CA THR A 422 22.67 9.92 11.92
C THR A 422 24.17 9.76 11.72
N LEU A 423 24.59 8.57 11.32
CA LEU A 423 25.97 8.26 10.95
C LEU A 423 26.04 8.02 9.45
N GLY A 424 26.80 8.84 8.74
CA GLY A 424 27.09 8.65 7.33
C GLY A 424 28.16 7.59 7.06
N SER A 425 28.29 7.17 5.80
CA SER A 425 29.28 6.16 5.41
C SER A 425 30.72 6.53 5.80
N SER A 426 31.08 7.82 5.78
CA SER A 426 32.40 8.31 6.18
C SER A 426 32.68 8.12 7.68
N GLU A 427 31.67 8.37 8.53
CA GLU A 427 31.78 8.17 9.98
C GLU A 427 31.83 6.69 10.33
N LEU A 428 31.15 5.86 9.53
CA LEU A 428 31.19 4.40 9.65
C LEU A 428 32.50 3.77 9.12
N GLY A 429 33.41 4.56 8.54
CA GLY A 429 34.64 4.04 7.92
C GLY A 429 34.37 3.14 6.71
N MET A 430 33.18 3.22 6.11
CA MET A 430 32.76 2.41 4.96
C MET A 430 32.83 3.23 3.67
N ARG A 431 33.09 2.55 2.54
CA ARG A 431 32.91 3.16 1.22
C ARG A 431 31.43 3.51 1.03
N ARG A 432 31.13 4.62 0.35
CA ARG A 432 29.75 5.00 -0.01
C ARG A 432 29.11 3.87 -0.81
N ALA A 433 28.29 3.08 -0.15
CA ALA A 433 27.60 1.94 -0.71
C ALA A 433 26.27 1.76 0.02
N PRO A 434 25.22 1.30 -0.68
CA PRO A 434 23.95 0.99 -0.04
C PRO A 434 24.15 -0.06 1.05
N LEU A 435 23.50 0.15 2.19
CA LEU A 435 23.24 -0.90 3.15
C LEU A 435 22.06 -1.71 2.59
N PHE A 436 22.17 -3.04 2.57
CA PHE A 436 21.05 -3.92 2.17
C PHE A 436 20.66 -4.89 3.27
N ALA A 437 21.51 -5.05 4.29
CA ALA A 437 21.24 -5.88 5.44
C ALA A 437 20.57 -5.05 6.55
N PRO A 438 19.63 -5.65 7.32
CA PRO A 438 19.11 -5.05 8.53
C PRO A 438 20.25 -4.89 9.54
N VAL A 439 20.06 -3.92 10.42
CA VAL A 439 21.00 -3.64 11.49
C VAL A 439 20.82 -4.70 12.58
N ALA A 440 21.89 -5.37 13.02
CA ALA A 440 21.79 -6.31 14.13
C ALA A 440 22.16 -5.66 15.44
N VAL A 441 21.47 -6.04 16.52
CA VAL A 441 21.82 -5.66 17.89
C VAL A 441 22.53 -6.83 18.53
N CYS A 442 23.74 -6.61 19.03
CA CYS A 442 24.48 -7.61 19.78
C CYS A 442 24.87 -7.08 21.16
N PRO A 443 24.83 -7.93 22.21
CA PRO A 443 25.43 -7.60 23.49
C PRO A 443 26.96 -7.56 23.31
N GLY A 444 27.54 -6.36 23.39
CA GLY A 444 28.99 -6.15 23.44
C GLY A 444 29.53 -6.22 24.87
N ARG A 445 30.86 -6.34 25.02
CA ARG A 445 31.55 -6.41 26.32
C ARG A 445 31.28 -5.20 27.25
N THR A 446 31.04 -4.02 26.66
CA THR A 446 30.81 -2.76 27.38
C THR A 446 29.34 -2.35 27.42
N GLY A 447 28.45 -3.15 26.79
CA GLY A 447 26.99 -2.94 26.70
C GLY A 447 26.48 -3.12 25.26
N LEU A 448 25.39 -2.46 24.86
CA LEU A 448 24.71 -2.75 23.59
C LEU A 448 25.44 -2.15 22.38
N SER A 449 25.63 -2.96 21.34
CA SER A 449 26.21 -2.54 20.06
C SER A 449 25.24 -2.85 18.93
N VAL A 450 25.29 -2.01 17.91
CA VAL A 450 24.61 -2.21 16.64
C VAL A 450 25.66 -2.49 15.57
N VAL A 451 25.42 -3.47 14.71
CA VAL A 451 26.31 -3.80 13.58
C VAL A 451 25.57 -3.57 12.26
N ALA A 452 26.23 -2.88 11.34
CA ALA A 452 25.73 -2.59 10.00
C ALA A 452 26.71 -3.09 8.93
N VAL A 453 26.18 -3.62 7.83
CA VAL A 453 26.97 -4.18 6.72
C VAL A 453 26.52 -3.58 5.39
N SER A 454 27.51 -3.22 4.55
CA SER A 454 27.33 -2.61 3.24
C SER A 454 27.44 -3.60 2.09
N ALA A 455 26.84 -3.24 0.94
CA ALA A 455 26.84 -4.05 -0.28
C ALA A 455 28.23 -4.43 -0.82
N VAL A 456 29.27 -3.68 -0.45
CA VAL A 456 30.64 -3.84 -0.97
C VAL A 456 31.58 -4.55 0.01
N GLY A 457 31.04 -5.27 1.00
CA GLY A 457 31.83 -5.98 2.01
C GLY A 457 32.42 -5.07 3.10
N GLY A 458 31.91 -3.85 3.26
CA GLY A 458 32.22 -3.02 4.43
C GLY A 458 31.34 -3.39 5.61
N CYS A 459 31.90 -3.46 6.82
CA CYS A 459 31.16 -3.66 8.08
C CYS A 459 31.54 -2.54 9.06
N ALA A 460 30.57 -2.05 9.83
CA ALA A 460 30.78 -1.07 10.88
C ALA A 460 30.01 -1.46 12.14
N ARG A 461 30.64 -1.27 13.29
CA ARG A 461 30.00 -1.40 14.60
C ARG A 461 29.74 -0.02 15.17
N ILE A 462 28.54 0.20 15.66
CA ILE A 462 28.09 1.40 16.34
C ILE A 462 27.90 1.03 17.80
N ASP A 463 28.78 1.52 18.68
CA ASP A 463 28.63 1.32 20.12
C ASP A 463 27.55 2.28 20.65
N LEU A 464 26.44 1.74 21.13
CA LEU A 464 25.31 2.50 21.62
C LEU A 464 25.46 2.91 23.09
N ASN A 465 26.54 2.48 23.77
CA ASN A 465 26.76 2.84 25.17
C ASN A 465 27.08 4.33 25.37
N ALA A 466 27.57 5.03 24.33
CA ALA A 466 27.72 6.48 24.36
C ALA A 466 26.36 7.21 24.51
N SER A 467 25.24 6.55 24.16
CA SER A 467 23.89 7.10 24.28
C SER A 467 23.26 6.87 25.67
N LEU A 468 23.93 6.19 26.60
CA LEU A 468 23.39 5.78 27.90
C LEU A 468 23.57 6.81 29.05
N LYS A 469 24.07 8.02 28.80
CA LYS A 469 24.19 9.04 29.86
C LYS A 469 23.71 10.42 29.42
N ASP A 470 22.40 10.67 29.54
CA ASP A 470 21.82 12.00 29.77
C ASP A 470 22.06 13.13 28.75
N CYS A 471 22.58 12.88 27.55
CA CYS A 471 22.76 13.92 26.54
C CYS A 471 21.92 13.67 25.28
N ASP A 472 20.83 14.42 25.13
CA ASP A 472 20.21 14.68 23.84
C ASP A 472 21.29 15.27 22.91
N GLY A 473 21.68 14.54 21.87
CA GLY A 473 22.66 15.00 20.87
C GLY A 473 24.05 14.36 20.88
N CYS A 474 24.32 13.36 21.73
CA CYS A 474 25.56 12.57 21.61
C CYS A 474 25.45 11.49 20.53
N SER A 475 26.21 11.66 19.43
CA SER A 475 26.34 10.63 18.40
C SER A 475 27.06 9.39 18.95
N PRO A 476 26.59 8.18 18.64
CA PRO A 476 27.29 6.97 19.03
C PRO A 476 28.64 6.87 18.31
N ILE A 477 29.58 6.12 18.90
CA ILE A 477 30.91 5.94 18.33
C ILE A 477 30.86 4.79 17.33
N ALA A 478 31.16 5.09 16.07
CA ALA A 478 31.43 4.08 15.08
C ALA A 478 32.87 3.56 15.27
N LEU A 479 33.00 2.24 15.42
CA LEU A 479 34.25 1.53 15.53
C LEU A 479 34.44 0.70 14.25
N PRO A 480 35.59 0.80 13.58
CA PRO A 480 35.85 -0.01 12.39
C PRO A 480 35.84 -1.51 12.76
N CYS A 481 35.12 -2.30 11.98
CA CYS A 481 35.20 -3.77 11.99
C CYS A 481 36.20 -4.23 10.93
N ALA A 482 36.62 -5.49 10.96
CA ALA A 482 37.37 -6.03 9.84
C ALA A 482 36.45 -6.14 8.61
N PRO A 483 37.03 -6.16 7.39
CA PRO A 483 36.22 -6.15 6.17
C PRO A 483 35.34 -7.40 6.11
N ALA A 484 34.03 -7.18 5.95
CA ALA A 484 33.12 -8.28 5.65
C ALA A 484 33.51 -8.91 4.30
N PRO A 485 33.33 -10.23 4.13
CA PRO A 485 33.60 -10.86 2.86
C PRO A 485 32.75 -10.22 1.75
N SER A 486 33.33 -10.13 0.55
CA SER A 486 32.59 -9.65 -0.63
C SER A 486 31.38 -10.56 -0.90
N GLY A 487 30.24 -9.96 -1.24
CA GLY A 487 29.03 -10.71 -1.61
C GLY A 487 28.11 -11.07 -0.46
N VAL A 488 28.08 -10.31 0.64
CA VAL A 488 27.03 -10.45 1.67
C VAL A 488 25.69 -9.96 1.12
N TYR A 489 24.63 -10.77 1.28
CA TYR A 489 23.31 -10.51 0.71
C TYR A 489 22.16 -10.66 1.72
N ALA A 490 22.29 -11.59 2.67
CA ALA A 490 21.20 -11.99 3.57
C ALA A 490 21.17 -11.17 4.88
N PRO A 491 20.06 -11.20 5.65
CA PRO A 491 19.95 -10.44 6.88
C PRO A 491 20.91 -10.91 7.98
N LEU A 492 21.30 -9.99 8.87
CA LEU A 492 22.17 -10.27 10.00
C LEU A 492 21.40 -11.03 11.09
N GLY A 493 21.91 -12.20 11.50
CA GLY A 493 21.42 -12.92 12.69
C GLY A 493 22.33 -12.65 13.88
N ALA A 494 21.83 -12.03 14.95
CA ALA A 494 22.57 -11.94 16.21
C ALA A 494 22.58 -13.31 16.90
N LEU A 495 23.77 -13.78 17.27
CA LEU A 495 23.95 -15.00 18.05
C LEU A 495 23.91 -14.64 19.54
N GLY A 496 23.37 -15.57 20.36
CA GLY A 496 23.20 -15.34 21.80
C GLY A 496 24.50 -15.08 22.59
N ASP A 497 25.65 -15.44 22.03
CA ASP A 497 27.00 -15.22 22.57
C ASP A 497 27.63 -13.87 22.12
N GLY A 498 26.85 -13.02 21.45
CA GLY A 498 27.32 -11.76 20.88
C GLY A 498 27.96 -11.91 19.51
N GLY A 499 27.97 -13.11 18.91
CA GLY A 499 28.35 -13.32 17.51
C GLY A 499 27.31 -12.81 16.50
N LEU A 500 27.67 -12.81 15.22
CA LEU A 500 26.84 -12.34 14.11
C LEU A 500 26.94 -13.32 12.94
N ALA A 501 25.80 -13.80 12.45
CA ALA A 501 25.73 -14.63 11.25
C ALA A 501 25.31 -13.80 10.04
N MET A 502 25.98 -14.01 8.91
CA MET A 502 25.78 -13.30 7.64
C MET A 502 25.70 -14.29 6.49
N GLY A 503 24.71 -14.15 5.61
CA GLY A 503 24.59 -14.98 4.42
C GLY A 503 25.21 -14.32 3.18
N CYS A 504 25.95 -15.09 2.40
CA CYS A 504 26.60 -14.66 1.15
C CYS A 504 25.81 -15.06 -0.11
N GLU A 505 26.08 -14.38 -1.22
CA GLU A 505 25.50 -14.64 -2.55
C GLU A 505 25.82 -16.03 -3.09
N ASP A 506 26.97 -16.56 -2.71
CA ASP A 506 27.46 -17.89 -3.11
C ASP A 506 26.98 -19.02 -2.20
N GLY A 507 26.05 -18.74 -1.27
CA GLY A 507 25.49 -19.73 -0.36
C GLY A 507 26.36 -20.03 0.85
N ARG A 508 27.47 -19.31 1.06
CA ARG A 508 28.27 -19.41 2.29
C ARG A 508 27.59 -18.67 3.44
N LEU A 509 27.66 -19.27 4.62
CA LEU A 509 27.39 -18.57 5.88
C LEU A 509 28.72 -18.09 6.46
N CYS A 510 28.78 -16.82 6.84
CA CYS A 510 29.92 -16.23 7.54
C CYS A 510 29.49 -15.85 8.94
N ILE A 511 30.22 -16.33 9.95
CA ILE A 511 29.97 -16.00 11.34
C ILE A 511 31.11 -15.13 11.84
N LEU A 512 30.78 -13.96 12.35
CA LEU A 512 31.69 -13.13 13.13
C LEU A 512 31.48 -13.51 14.59
N GLN A 513 32.55 -13.64 15.38
CA GLN A 513 32.47 -13.88 16.82
C GLN A 513 33.33 -12.91 17.62
N ALA A 514 32.81 -12.49 18.78
CA ALA A 514 33.53 -11.64 19.72
C ALA A 514 34.43 -12.48 20.63
N TYR A 515 35.70 -12.69 20.25
CA TYR A 515 36.69 -13.29 21.15
C TYR A 515 37.27 -12.30 22.16
N SER A 516 37.78 -12.87 23.26
CA SER A 516 38.21 -12.17 24.47
C SER A 516 39.49 -11.35 24.29
N GLY A 517 39.39 -10.12 23.76
CA GLY A 517 40.46 -9.12 23.88
C GLY A 517 40.41 -8.04 22.81
N ALA A 518 40.04 -6.80 23.19
CA ALA A 518 40.11 -5.51 22.48
C ALA A 518 39.71 -5.40 20.98
N GLY A 519 39.49 -6.50 20.26
CA GLY A 519 39.10 -6.57 18.86
C GLY A 519 38.36 -7.88 18.61
N TRP A 520 37.39 -7.85 17.69
CA TRP A 520 36.84 -9.08 17.14
C TRP A 520 37.97 -9.77 16.38
N GLN A 521 38.41 -10.96 16.82
CA GLN A 521 39.11 -11.86 15.93
C GLN A 521 38.06 -12.59 15.11
N GLU A 522 37.85 -12.06 13.90
CA GLU A 522 37.02 -12.67 12.88
C GLU A 522 37.73 -13.92 12.38
N GLN A 523 37.34 -15.09 12.87
CA GLN A 523 37.47 -16.28 12.05
C GLN A 523 36.20 -16.32 11.20
N PRO A 524 36.22 -15.93 9.91
CA PRO A 524 35.10 -16.20 9.03
C PRO A 524 35.00 -17.72 8.93
N LEU A 525 34.20 -18.31 9.80
CA LEU A 525 33.86 -19.71 9.69
C LEU A 525 32.96 -19.82 8.47
N GLN A 526 33.58 -20.07 7.32
CA GLN A 526 32.87 -20.25 6.07
C GLN A 526 32.28 -21.65 6.07
N ILE A 527 31.03 -21.73 6.45
CA ILE A 527 30.29 -22.97 6.31
C ILE A 527 29.77 -22.97 4.87
N SER A 528 30.45 -23.72 4.02
CA SER A 528 29.80 -24.18 2.79
C SER A 528 28.68 -25.10 3.22
N LEU A 529 27.46 -24.79 2.82
CA LEU A 529 26.32 -25.65 3.05
C LEU A 529 26.20 -26.60 1.84
N PRO A 530 26.80 -27.81 1.86
CA PRO A 530 26.80 -28.70 0.70
C PRO A 530 25.36 -29.01 0.28
N GLY A 531 25.06 -28.79 -1.01
CA GLY A 531 23.72 -28.99 -1.59
C GLY A 531 22.88 -27.73 -1.74
N LEU A 532 23.16 -26.64 -1.00
CA LEU A 532 22.35 -25.42 -1.10
C LEU A 532 22.71 -24.54 -2.31
N GLY A 533 23.99 -24.45 -2.70
CA GLY A 533 24.50 -23.91 -3.97
C GLY A 533 24.00 -22.54 -4.44
N SER A 534 23.24 -21.83 -3.61
CA SER A 534 22.39 -20.71 -3.98
C SER A 534 22.38 -19.69 -2.85
N ARG A 535 22.09 -18.45 -3.24
CA ARG A 535 22.09 -17.28 -2.36
C ARG A 535 21.23 -17.50 -1.11
N ILE A 536 21.84 -17.27 0.06
CA ILE A 536 21.10 -17.20 1.32
C ILE A 536 20.21 -15.96 1.29
N THR A 537 18.91 -16.14 1.55
CA THR A 537 17.88 -15.10 1.49
C THR A 537 17.36 -14.71 2.86
N GLY A 538 17.59 -15.54 3.89
CA GLY A 538 17.10 -15.27 5.23
C GLY A 538 17.84 -16.06 6.29
N LEU A 539 18.03 -15.42 7.45
CA LEU A 539 18.61 -16.00 8.66
C LEU A 539 17.71 -15.65 9.84
N VAL A 540 17.38 -16.64 10.69
CA VAL A 540 16.69 -16.41 11.96
C VAL A 540 17.36 -17.20 13.07
N HIS A 541 17.64 -16.52 14.18
CA HIS A 541 18.15 -17.16 15.39
C HIS A 541 16.97 -17.69 16.21
N VAL A 542 17.05 -18.95 16.59
CA VAL A 542 16.04 -19.65 17.35
C VAL A 542 16.57 -19.82 18.78
N THR A 543 16.09 -18.94 19.66
CA THR A 543 16.27 -19.03 21.11
C THR A 543 14.92 -19.06 21.75
N ALA A 544 14.62 -20.14 22.45
CA ALA A 544 13.32 -20.30 23.08
C ALA A 544 13.48 -20.52 24.58
N PRO A 545 13.30 -19.47 25.40
CA PRO A 545 13.14 -19.61 26.84
C PRO A 545 11.95 -20.54 27.13
N GLY A 546 12.17 -21.63 27.87
CA GLY A 546 11.08 -22.54 28.27
C GLY A 546 10.72 -23.64 27.27
N THR A 547 11.37 -23.72 26.11
CA THR A 547 11.32 -24.94 25.29
C THR A 547 12.40 -25.93 25.71
N SER A 548 12.21 -27.21 25.40
CA SER A 548 13.18 -28.28 25.64
C SER A 548 14.46 -28.23 24.77
N LEU A 549 14.61 -27.19 23.92
CA LEU A 549 15.76 -27.06 23.04
C LEU A 549 17.03 -26.80 23.88
N ALA A 550 17.94 -27.78 23.89
CA ALA A 550 19.13 -27.76 24.75
C ALA A 550 20.19 -26.71 24.36
N GLN A 551 20.09 -26.12 23.16
CA GLN A 551 21.08 -25.19 22.60
C GLN A 551 20.46 -24.24 21.56
N PRO A 552 21.00 -23.01 21.38
CA PRO A 552 20.53 -22.08 20.37
C PRO A 552 20.74 -22.65 18.96
N LEU A 553 19.75 -22.46 18.08
CA LEU A 553 19.81 -22.88 16.68
C LEU A 553 19.79 -21.66 15.75
N LEU A 554 20.34 -21.82 14.56
CA LEU A 554 20.29 -20.81 13.50
C LEU A 554 19.63 -21.45 12.28
N VAL A 555 18.57 -20.84 11.77
CA VAL A 555 17.92 -21.29 10.54
C VAL A 555 18.41 -20.42 9.39
N ALA A 556 18.91 -21.05 8.34
CA ALA A 556 19.28 -20.40 7.08
C ALA A 556 18.34 -20.83 5.95
N THR A 557 17.88 -19.88 5.15
CA THR A 557 17.02 -20.12 3.99
C THR A 557 17.69 -19.62 2.72
N THR A 558 17.40 -20.26 1.59
CA THR A 558 17.96 -19.84 0.29
C THR A 558 16.89 -19.56 -0.75
N ALA A 559 17.29 -18.80 -1.77
CA ALA A 559 16.45 -18.46 -2.91
C ALA A 559 15.95 -19.68 -3.69
N SER A 560 16.59 -20.84 -3.57
CA SER A 560 16.18 -22.08 -4.23
C SER A 560 15.14 -22.89 -3.44
N GLY A 561 14.74 -22.44 -2.25
CA GLY A 561 13.74 -23.13 -1.42
C GLY A 561 14.33 -24.03 -0.33
N HIS A 562 15.65 -24.08 -0.17
CA HIS A 562 16.24 -24.87 0.91
C HIS A 562 16.19 -24.13 2.25
N VAL A 563 15.95 -24.90 3.31
CA VAL A 563 15.92 -24.47 4.72
C VAL A 563 16.90 -25.36 5.49
N ALA A 564 17.88 -24.77 6.16
CA ALA A 564 18.90 -25.47 6.94
C ALA A 564 18.87 -25.04 8.41
N LEU A 565 18.81 -26.03 9.30
CA LEU A 565 18.96 -25.88 10.75
C LEU A 565 20.42 -26.09 11.13
N LEU A 566 21.01 -25.09 11.77
CA LEU A 566 22.40 -25.07 12.19
C LEU A 566 22.48 -25.05 13.71
N ALA A 567 23.41 -25.82 14.27
CA ALA A 567 23.71 -25.82 15.69
C ALA A 567 25.21 -25.59 15.94
N PRO A 568 25.60 -25.02 17.08
CA PRO A 568 26.99 -24.96 17.49
C PRO A 568 27.56 -26.36 17.76
N SER A 569 28.82 -26.60 17.42
CA SER A 569 29.58 -27.81 17.74
C SER A 569 30.07 -27.78 19.18
N GLU A 570 30.14 -28.94 19.82
CA GLU A 570 30.83 -29.09 21.11
C GLU A 570 32.36 -28.91 20.92
N GLY A 571 32.90 -27.77 21.35
CA GLY A 571 34.34 -27.46 21.25
C GLY A 571 34.70 -26.07 21.78
N ALA A 572 36.00 -25.82 22.01
CA ALA A 572 36.51 -24.53 22.50
C ALA A 572 36.41 -23.37 21.48
N VAL A 573 36.21 -23.70 20.20
CA VAL A 573 35.89 -22.77 19.11
C VAL A 573 34.55 -23.19 18.54
N PRO A 574 33.49 -22.35 18.58
CA PRO A 574 32.17 -22.75 18.10
C PRO A 574 32.16 -22.90 16.59
N ALA A 575 32.27 -24.14 16.08
CA ALA A 575 32.00 -24.42 14.68
C ALA A 575 30.50 -24.66 14.52
N TRP A 576 29.80 -23.94 13.65
CA TRP A 576 28.39 -24.26 13.37
C TRP A 576 28.30 -25.40 12.35
N GLN A 577 27.37 -26.32 12.57
CA GLN A 577 27.15 -27.49 11.71
C GLN A 577 25.68 -27.60 11.33
N ILE A 578 25.41 -28.06 10.10
CA ILE A 578 24.05 -28.39 9.66
C ILE A 578 23.60 -29.61 10.46
N ARG A 579 22.54 -29.44 11.26
CA ARG A 579 21.82 -30.54 11.91
C ARG A 579 20.86 -31.21 10.94
N GLU A 580 20.13 -30.38 10.20
CA GLU A 580 19.10 -30.83 9.27
C GLU A 580 18.96 -29.81 8.13
N ALA A 581 18.61 -30.29 6.95
CA ALA A 581 18.24 -29.43 5.83
C ALA A 581 17.13 -30.08 5.01
N ILE A 582 16.15 -29.26 4.62
CA ILE A 582 15.04 -29.66 3.76
C ILE A 582 14.98 -28.74 2.55
N CYS A 583 14.29 -29.18 1.50
CA CYS A 583 13.98 -28.37 0.33
C CYS A 583 12.47 -28.27 0.18
N LEU A 584 11.96 -27.04 0.15
CA LEU A 584 10.55 -26.78 -0.10
C LEU A 584 10.20 -26.98 -1.59
N PRO A 585 8.93 -27.26 -1.92
CA PRO A 585 8.48 -27.45 -3.29
C PRO A 585 8.66 -26.20 -4.18
N ALA A 586 8.79 -25.03 -3.56
CA ALA A 586 8.88 -23.76 -4.24
C ALA A 586 9.98 -22.85 -3.68
N PRO A 587 10.52 -21.93 -4.50
CA PRO A 587 11.47 -20.92 -4.06
C PRO A 587 10.91 -20.05 -2.92
N ILE A 588 11.69 -19.88 -1.86
CA ILE A 588 11.38 -18.96 -0.76
C ILE A 588 11.63 -17.53 -1.22
N PHE A 589 10.68 -16.62 -0.98
CA PHE A 589 10.84 -15.19 -1.25
C PHE A 589 10.73 -14.31 0.00
N SER A 590 10.20 -14.84 1.11
CA SER A 590 10.13 -14.12 2.39
C SER A 590 11.37 -14.36 3.27
N ALA A 591 11.55 -13.50 4.26
CA ALA A 591 12.42 -13.83 5.39
C ALA A 591 11.75 -14.90 6.27
N PRO A 592 12.52 -15.79 6.90
CA PRO A 592 11.99 -16.74 7.89
C PRO A 592 11.48 -16.03 9.14
N THR A 593 10.34 -16.47 9.65
CA THR A 593 9.75 -16.00 10.91
C THR A 593 9.59 -17.17 11.87
N PHE A 594 10.18 -17.08 13.05
CA PHE A 594 10.07 -18.11 14.07
C PHE A 594 9.14 -17.65 15.19
N ASP A 595 8.10 -18.44 15.45
CA ASP A 595 7.20 -18.30 16.58
C ASP A 595 7.74 -19.13 17.75
N VAL A 596 8.12 -18.41 18.82
CA VAL A 596 8.73 -18.98 20.02
C VAL A 596 7.73 -19.81 20.83
N GLU A 597 6.44 -19.46 20.81
CA GLU A 597 5.42 -20.13 21.61
C GLU A 597 5.05 -21.49 21.03
N THR A 598 4.86 -21.53 19.70
CA THR A 598 4.46 -22.77 19.02
C THR A 598 5.64 -23.60 18.52
N GLY A 599 6.87 -23.05 18.53
CA GLY A 599 8.06 -23.68 17.95
C GLY A 599 7.97 -23.80 16.42
N SER A 600 7.19 -22.94 15.78
CA SER A 600 6.91 -23.00 14.34
C SER A 600 7.70 -21.96 13.56
N LEU A 601 8.18 -22.35 12.39
CA LEU A 601 8.91 -21.52 11.44
C LEU A 601 8.04 -21.31 10.19
N PHE A 602 7.77 -20.06 9.85
CA PHE A 602 6.93 -19.67 8.72
C PHE A 602 7.76 -19.13 7.55
N LEU A 603 7.42 -19.54 6.33
CA LEU A 603 8.15 -19.26 5.09
C LEU A 603 7.19 -19.00 3.92
N GLY A 604 7.19 -17.79 3.36
CA GLY A 604 6.48 -17.43 2.14
C GLY A 604 7.23 -17.90 0.89
N CYS A 605 6.54 -18.63 0.03
CA CYS A 605 7.10 -19.24 -1.18
C CYS A 605 6.38 -18.76 -2.46
N ARG A 606 7.10 -18.81 -3.59
CA ARG A 606 6.66 -18.26 -4.89
C ARG A 606 5.51 -19.01 -5.56
N ASP A 607 5.02 -20.06 -4.94
CA ASP A 607 3.83 -20.82 -5.31
C ASP A 607 2.56 -20.29 -4.61
N ASP A 608 2.61 -19.08 -4.06
CA ASP A 608 1.53 -18.41 -3.34
C ASP A 608 1.11 -19.13 -2.03
N HIS A 609 2.00 -19.96 -1.47
CA HIS A 609 1.79 -20.64 -0.19
C HIS A 609 2.72 -20.13 0.92
N VAL A 610 2.25 -20.22 2.16
CA VAL A 610 3.07 -20.08 3.38
C VAL A 610 3.30 -21.47 3.96
N TYR A 611 4.57 -21.86 4.05
CA TYR A 611 4.98 -23.12 4.65
C TYR A 611 5.21 -22.91 6.15
N CYS A 612 4.56 -23.72 6.97
CA CYS A 612 4.76 -23.78 8.42
C CYS A 612 5.55 -25.05 8.76
N LEU A 613 6.78 -24.88 9.25
CA LEU A 613 7.68 -25.95 9.65
C LEU A 613 7.76 -25.98 11.16
N ARG A 614 7.38 -27.09 11.79
CA ARG A 614 7.51 -27.24 13.23
C ARG A 614 8.89 -27.79 13.57
N ILE A 615 9.64 -27.07 14.39
CA ILE A 615 10.93 -27.55 14.90
C ILE A 615 10.64 -28.48 16.08
N GLY A 616 10.85 -29.78 15.87
CA GLY A 616 10.67 -30.82 16.89
C GLY A 616 11.81 -30.87 17.91
N HIS A 617 11.73 -31.87 18.81
CA HIS A 617 12.77 -32.19 19.81
C HIS A 617 14.09 -32.63 19.18
#